data_AF-A0ABC9A350-F1
#
_entry.id   AF-A0ABC9A350-F1
#
_cell.length_a   1.000
_cell.length_b   1.000
_cell.length_c   1.000
_cell.angle_alpha   90.00
_cell.angle_beta   90.00
_cell.angle_gamma   90.00
#
_symmetry.space_group_name_H-M   'P 1'
#
loop_
_entity.id
_entity.type
_entity.pdbx_description
1 polymer ?
#
loop_
_entity_poly.entity_id
_entity_poly.type
_entity_poly.pdbx_seq_one_letter_code
_entity_poly.pdbx_strand_id
1 'polypeptide(L)'
;METTVSDPVTEPLLGNCVHEDKSKVERLRLLIQRLDVPYDCSSVKHQDALKELWRLAYPNRQLPPLKSDLWKEMGWQNSDPSTDFRAGGFMSLENLIYFARNYPDSFHRLLHKAEGKRAEWEYPFAAGGVNISYMLVQMLDLQSGKMSTKAGVHFVQLLEDDEAAFYNFCCVAWK
;
A
#
# COMPACT_ATOMS: atom_id res chain seq x y z
N MET A 1 -22.93 67.49 14.62
CA MET A 1 -22.93 66.25 15.44
C MET A 1 -24.03 65.38 14.85
N GLU A 2 -23.71 64.59 13.83
CA GLU A 2 -23.22 63.19 13.96
C GLU A 2 -24.16 62.40 14.89
N THR A 3 -24.80 61.32 14.46
CA THR A 3 -24.12 60.13 13.94
C THR A 3 -25.01 59.34 12.98
N THR A 4 -24.43 59.02 11.82
CA THR A 4 -24.86 57.95 10.91
C THR A 4 -24.61 56.59 11.55
N VAL A 5 -25.62 55.71 11.56
CA VAL A 5 -25.42 54.29 11.90
C VAL A 5 -24.93 53.59 10.64
N SER A 6 -23.68 53.15 10.69
CA SER A 6 -23.00 52.38 9.65
C SER A 6 -23.28 50.88 9.86
N ASP A 7 -23.80 50.21 8.84
CA ASP A 7 -23.83 48.74 8.79
C ASP A 7 -22.39 48.18 8.72
N PRO A 8 -22.06 47.08 9.40
CA PRO A 8 -20.83 46.34 9.14
C PRO A 8 -21.11 45.20 8.16
N VAL A 9 -20.68 45.39 6.92
CA VAL A 9 -20.17 44.31 6.05
C VAL A 9 -18.66 44.31 6.33
N THR A 10 -17.94 43.25 6.72
CA THR A 10 -17.57 42.05 5.96
C THR A 10 -16.58 41.27 6.83
N GLU A 11 -16.63 39.93 6.84
CA GLU A 11 -15.43 39.11 6.54
C GLU A 11 -15.86 37.67 6.22
N PRO A 12 -15.50 37.11 5.06
CA PRO A 12 -15.86 35.73 4.72
C PRO A 12 -14.89 34.75 5.39
N LEU A 13 -15.43 33.71 6.03
CA LEU A 13 -14.72 32.52 6.53
C LEU A 13 -14.18 31.63 5.38
N LEU A 14 -13.51 32.22 4.39
CA LEU A 14 -12.88 31.51 3.26
C LEU A 14 -11.36 31.46 3.47
N GLY A 15 -10.93 30.81 4.56
CA GLY A 15 -9.52 30.66 4.91
C GLY A 15 -8.94 29.26 4.75
N ASN A 16 -9.75 28.20 4.86
CA ASN A 16 -9.20 26.85 5.12
C ASN A 16 -9.34 25.86 3.96
N CYS A 17 -10.33 26.01 3.07
CA CYS A 17 -10.62 24.99 2.06
C CYS A 17 -9.58 24.87 0.92
N VAL A 18 -8.79 25.91 0.65
CA VAL A 18 -7.86 25.92 -0.51
C VAL A 18 -6.54 25.18 -0.22
N HIS A 19 -6.18 25.03 1.06
CA HIS A 19 -4.97 24.30 1.47
C HIS A 19 -5.23 22.79 1.67
N GLU A 20 -6.39 22.43 2.23
CA GLU A 20 -6.82 21.04 2.46
C GLU A 20 -6.97 20.24 1.15
N ASP A 21 -7.58 20.86 0.13
CA ASP A 21 -7.82 20.22 -1.17
C ASP A 21 -6.52 19.93 -1.96
N LYS A 22 -5.45 20.71 -1.73
CA LYS A 22 -4.14 20.49 -2.37
C LYS A 22 -3.37 19.31 -1.79
N SER A 23 -3.50 19.06 -0.49
CA SER A 23 -2.77 17.98 0.20
C SER A 23 -3.18 16.60 -0.31
N LYS A 24 -4.50 16.33 -0.36
CA LYS A 24 -5.01 15.03 -0.84
C LYS A 24 -4.75 14.80 -2.33
N VAL A 25 -4.83 15.84 -3.16
CA VAL A 25 -4.52 15.75 -4.60
C VAL A 25 -3.04 15.42 -4.81
N GLU A 26 -2.15 16.05 -4.05
CA GLU A 26 -0.71 15.73 -4.13
C GLU A 26 -0.41 14.32 -3.61
N ARG A 27 -1.01 13.90 -2.48
CA ARG A 27 -0.87 12.53 -1.97
C ARG A 27 -1.35 11.49 -2.96
N LEU A 28 -2.49 11.71 -3.59
CA LEU A 28 -3.00 10.85 -4.65
C LEU A 28 -2.04 10.82 -5.84
N ARG A 29 -1.53 11.97 -6.28
CA ARG A 29 -0.56 12.05 -7.38
C ARG A 29 0.69 11.24 -7.08
N LEU A 30 1.25 11.39 -5.88
CA LEU A 30 2.42 10.63 -5.42
C LEU A 30 2.12 9.13 -5.33
N LEU A 31 0.93 8.75 -4.86
CA LEU A 31 0.50 7.36 -4.83
C LEU A 31 0.46 6.76 -6.25
N ILE A 32 -0.19 7.43 -7.20
CA ILE A 32 -0.27 7.00 -8.60
C ILE A 32 1.13 6.87 -9.21
N GLN A 33 2.02 7.85 -8.98
CA GLN A 33 3.40 7.79 -9.47
C GLN A 33 4.16 6.57 -8.96
N ARG A 34 3.92 6.15 -7.72
CA ARG A 34 4.55 4.96 -7.14
C ARG A 34 3.92 3.67 -7.66
N LEU A 35 2.61 3.67 -7.95
CA LEU A 35 1.92 2.52 -8.55
C LEU A 35 2.46 2.18 -9.94
N ASP A 36 2.92 3.19 -10.69
CA ASP A 36 3.48 3.00 -12.03
C ASP A 36 4.94 2.52 -12.03
N VAL A 37 5.57 2.31 -10.86
CA VAL A 37 6.94 1.80 -10.77
C VAL A 37 6.95 0.27 -10.85
N PRO A 38 7.45 -0.34 -11.95
CA PRO A 38 7.61 -1.77 -12.03
C PRO A 38 8.70 -2.25 -11.05
N TYR A 39 8.59 -3.49 -10.61
CA TYR A 39 9.73 -4.13 -9.94
C TYR A 39 10.86 -4.34 -10.95
N ASP A 40 12.07 -3.95 -10.57
CA ASP A 40 13.28 -4.06 -11.37
C ASP A 40 14.31 -4.89 -10.61
N CYS A 41 14.63 -6.07 -11.13
CA CYS A 41 15.56 -6.99 -10.50
C CYS A 41 17.02 -6.55 -10.59
N SER A 42 17.35 -5.54 -11.40
CA SER A 42 18.68 -4.94 -11.49
C SER A 42 18.87 -3.75 -10.52
N SER A 43 17.77 -3.18 -10.03
CA SER A 43 17.78 -2.09 -9.06
C SER A 43 18.22 -2.56 -7.69
N VAL A 44 19.32 -1.99 -7.18
CA VAL A 44 19.82 -2.25 -5.82
C VAL A 44 18.76 -1.92 -4.77
N LYS A 45 18.01 -0.83 -4.95
CA LYS A 45 16.93 -0.43 -4.04
C LYS A 45 15.85 -1.52 -3.94
N HIS A 46 15.44 -2.08 -5.06
CA HIS A 46 14.39 -3.10 -5.10
C HIS A 46 14.86 -4.43 -4.52
N GLN A 47 16.11 -4.82 -4.84
CA GLN A 47 16.73 -5.99 -4.23
C GLN A 47 16.85 -5.83 -2.71
N ASP A 48 17.26 -4.66 -2.22
CA ASP A 48 17.41 -4.42 -0.79
C ASP A 48 16.07 -4.44 -0.05
N ALA A 49 15.00 -3.92 -0.65
CA ALA A 49 13.64 -4.07 -0.13
C ALA A 49 13.22 -5.55 -0.06
N LEU A 50 13.52 -6.37 -1.07
CA LEU A 50 13.20 -7.80 -1.04
C LEU A 50 13.98 -8.53 0.06
N LYS A 51 15.26 -8.18 0.24
CA LYS A 51 16.09 -8.71 1.35
C LYS A 51 15.55 -8.26 2.70
N GLU A 52 15.03 -7.05 2.79
CA GLU A 52 14.41 -6.53 4.00
C GLU A 52 13.16 -7.32 4.38
N LEU A 53 12.26 -7.56 3.42
CA LEU A 53 11.07 -8.39 3.64
C LEU A 53 11.45 -9.78 4.18
N TRP A 54 12.52 -10.39 3.65
CA TRP A 54 13.02 -11.66 4.18
C TRP A 54 13.45 -11.56 5.65
N ARG A 55 14.21 -10.52 6.01
CA ARG A 55 14.67 -10.32 7.39
C ARG A 55 13.51 -10.10 8.35
N LEU A 56 12.47 -9.39 7.92
CA LEU A 56 11.26 -9.19 8.71
C LEU A 56 10.49 -10.50 8.89
N ALA A 57 10.36 -11.29 7.83
CA ALA A 57 9.64 -12.57 7.85
C ALA A 57 10.38 -13.67 8.64
N TYR A 58 11.71 -13.67 8.59
CA TYR A 58 12.55 -14.72 9.15
C TYR A 58 13.77 -14.14 9.87
N PRO A 59 13.59 -13.46 11.02
CA PRO A 59 14.66 -12.72 11.70
C PRO A 59 15.87 -13.58 12.11
N ASN A 60 15.65 -14.88 12.32
CA ASN A 60 16.69 -15.82 12.75
C ASN A 60 17.25 -16.70 11.63
N ARG A 61 16.94 -16.40 10.36
CA ARG A 61 17.43 -17.16 9.20
C ARG A 61 18.39 -16.32 8.38
N GLN A 62 19.39 -16.98 7.80
CA GLN A 62 20.28 -16.32 6.84
C GLN A 62 19.49 -15.88 5.61
N LEU A 63 19.89 -14.74 5.07
CA LEU A 63 19.33 -14.21 3.83
C LEU A 63 19.71 -15.14 2.66
N PRO A 64 18.75 -15.68 1.90
CA PRO A 64 19.05 -16.49 0.73
C PRO A 64 19.60 -15.63 -0.41
N PRO A 65 20.28 -16.25 -1.40
CA PRO A 65 20.49 -15.62 -2.69
C PRO A 65 19.17 -15.13 -3.29
N LEU A 66 19.22 -14.08 -4.12
CA LEU A 66 18.02 -13.50 -4.75
C LEU A 66 17.22 -14.51 -5.59
N LYS A 67 17.86 -15.60 -6.04
CA LYS A 67 17.20 -16.76 -6.64
C LYS A 67 17.48 -18.00 -5.80
N SER A 68 16.46 -18.57 -5.20
CA SER A 68 16.55 -19.72 -4.30
C SER A 68 15.17 -20.34 -4.06
N ASP A 69 15.09 -21.66 -3.90
CA ASP A 69 13.83 -22.32 -3.53
C ASP A 69 13.33 -21.91 -2.13
N LEU A 70 14.19 -21.34 -1.28
CA LEU A 70 13.81 -20.82 0.03
C LEU A 70 12.74 -19.72 -0.04
N TRP A 71 12.68 -18.98 -1.15
CA TRP A 71 11.62 -18.00 -1.37
C TRP A 71 10.23 -18.63 -1.43
N LYS A 72 10.11 -19.88 -1.92
CA LYS A 72 8.81 -20.57 -1.98
C LYS A 72 8.20 -20.80 -0.60
N GLU A 73 9.00 -20.86 0.46
CA GLU A 73 8.50 -20.98 1.83
C GLU A 73 7.72 -19.74 2.30
N MET A 74 8.02 -18.56 1.75
CA MET A 74 7.24 -17.34 1.98
C MET A 74 5.98 -17.28 1.10
N GLY A 75 5.82 -18.24 0.17
CA GLY A 75 4.73 -18.23 -0.80
C GLY A 75 5.00 -17.40 -2.05
N TRP A 76 6.26 -17.27 -2.47
CA TRP A 76 6.58 -16.86 -3.85
C TRP A 76 6.30 -18.02 -4.80
N GLN A 77 5.81 -17.77 -6.02
CA GLN A 77 5.43 -18.84 -6.95
C GLN A 77 6.64 -19.66 -7.43
N ASN A 78 7.79 -19.01 -7.59
CA ASN A 78 9.02 -19.61 -8.11
C ASN A 78 10.23 -19.29 -7.21
N SER A 79 11.39 -19.83 -7.56
CA SER A 79 12.65 -19.51 -6.86
C SER A 79 13.14 -18.08 -7.10
N ASP A 80 12.54 -17.37 -8.06
CA ASP A 80 12.83 -15.97 -8.39
C ASP A 80 11.59 -15.11 -8.10
N PRO A 81 11.53 -14.41 -6.95
CA PRO A 81 10.41 -13.55 -6.58
C PRO A 81 10.12 -12.43 -7.58
N SER A 82 11.09 -12.04 -8.42
CA SER A 82 10.88 -10.95 -9.38
C SER A 82 9.73 -11.22 -10.37
N THR A 83 9.43 -12.50 -10.62
CA THR A 83 8.40 -12.91 -11.56
C THR A 83 6.96 -12.69 -11.06
N ASP A 84 6.78 -12.60 -9.74
CA ASP A 84 5.47 -12.43 -9.09
C ASP A 84 5.01 -10.96 -9.14
N PHE A 85 5.92 -9.99 -9.20
CA PHE A 85 5.61 -8.56 -9.15
C PHE A 85 5.07 -7.95 -10.46
N ARG A 86 4.77 -8.75 -11.49
CA ARG A 86 4.33 -8.26 -12.81
C ARG A 86 3.05 -7.42 -12.76
N ALA A 87 2.08 -7.82 -11.93
CA ALA A 87 0.82 -7.10 -11.79
C ALA A 87 0.90 -6.00 -10.72
N GLY A 88 1.45 -6.30 -9.54
CA GLY A 88 1.47 -5.37 -8.41
C GLY A 88 2.64 -4.39 -8.36
N GLY A 89 3.62 -4.53 -9.24
CA GLY A 89 4.80 -3.65 -9.32
C GLY A 89 5.62 -3.61 -8.02
N PHE A 90 6.49 -2.61 -7.91
CA PHE A 90 7.31 -2.42 -6.71
C PHE A 90 6.47 -2.07 -5.48
N MET A 91 5.34 -1.35 -5.66
CA MET A 91 4.42 -1.00 -4.57
C MET A 91 3.96 -2.23 -3.77
N SER A 92 3.67 -3.34 -4.43
CA SER A 92 3.22 -4.54 -3.73
C SER A 92 4.26 -5.11 -2.75
N LEU A 93 5.56 -4.96 -3.05
CA LEU A 93 6.63 -5.28 -2.11
C LEU A 93 6.67 -4.28 -0.94
N GLU A 94 6.49 -2.99 -1.21
CA GLU A 94 6.39 -1.96 -0.17
C GLU A 94 5.20 -2.23 0.76
N ASN A 95 4.07 -2.69 0.23
CA ASN A 95 2.89 -3.08 1.03
C ASN A 95 3.17 -4.27 1.95
N LEU A 96 3.86 -5.31 1.44
CA LEU A 96 4.25 -6.47 2.26
C LEU A 96 5.21 -6.06 3.39
N ILE A 97 6.18 -5.19 3.10
CA ILE A 97 7.12 -4.66 4.10
C ILE A 97 6.37 -3.81 5.13
N TYR A 98 5.46 -2.94 4.69
CA TYR A 98 4.64 -2.14 5.58
C TYR A 98 3.82 -3.04 6.51
N PHE A 99 3.20 -4.09 5.98
CA PHE A 99 2.42 -5.04 6.77
C PHE A 99 3.31 -5.74 7.83
N ALA A 100 4.49 -6.20 7.43
CA ALA A 100 5.45 -6.83 8.33
C ALA A 100 5.94 -5.90 9.45
N ARG A 101 6.18 -4.61 9.15
CA ARG A 101 6.66 -3.63 10.14
C ARG A 101 5.58 -3.15 11.10
N ASN A 102 4.36 -2.91 10.60
CA ASN A 102 3.31 -2.26 11.38
C ASN A 102 2.35 -3.25 12.06
N TYR A 103 2.25 -4.47 11.54
CA TYR A 103 1.38 -5.52 12.09
C TYR A 103 2.11 -6.86 12.17
N PRO A 104 3.27 -6.94 12.84
CA PRO A 104 4.14 -8.12 12.81
C PRO A 104 3.44 -9.40 13.28
N ASP A 105 2.61 -9.32 14.32
CA ASP A 105 1.89 -10.51 14.81
C ASP A 105 0.91 -11.05 13.78
N SER A 106 0.16 -10.17 13.10
CA SER A 106 -0.75 -10.57 12.00
C SER A 106 0.02 -11.12 10.81
N PHE A 107 1.12 -10.46 10.45
CA PHE A 107 2.00 -10.89 9.36
C PHE A 107 2.53 -12.31 9.61
N HIS A 108 3.09 -12.57 10.79
CA HIS A 108 3.62 -13.89 11.15
C HIS A 108 2.52 -14.95 11.29
N ARG A 109 1.35 -14.61 11.82
CA ARG A 109 0.22 -15.55 11.88
C ARG A 109 -0.19 -16.03 10.49
N LEU A 110 -0.27 -15.11 9.51
CA LEU A 110 -0.60 -15.45 8.13
C LEU A 110 0.53 -16.20 7.43
N LEU A 111 1.78 -15.71 7.56
CA LEU A 111 2.96 -16.35 6.98
C LEU A 111 3.12 -17.80 7.44
N HIS A 112 2.95 -18.05 8.75
CA HIS A 112 3.12 -19.37 9.34
C HIS A 112 1.82 -20.19 9.37
N LYS A 113 0.71 -19.65 8.85
CA LYS A 113 -0.59 -20.33 8.80
C LYS A 113 -1.00 -20.84 10.18
N ALA A 114 -0.82 -19.99 11.19
CA ALA A 114 -0.89 -20.36 12.60
C ALA A 114 -2.32 -20.69 13.08
N GLU A 115 -3.34 -20.26 12.33
CA GLU A 115 -4.76 -20.44 12.63
C GLU A 115 -5.47 -21.14 11.46
N GLY A 116 -6.75 -21.50 11.52
CA GLY A 116 -7.53 -22.04 10.37
C GLY A 116 -7.39 -23.53 10.03
N LYS A 117 -8.25 -24.06 9.14
CA LYS A 117 -8.23 -25.47 8.71
C LYS A 117 -7.26 -25.66 7.54
N ARG A 118 -6.46 -26.74 7.56
CA ARG A 118 -5.35 -26.99 6.63
C ARG A 118 -5.71 -26.92 5.12
N ALA A 119 -6.98 -27.14 4.75
CA ALA A 119 -7.50 -27.02 3.37
C ALA A 119 -7.85 -25.58 2.94
N GLU A 120 -7.93 -24.62 3.86
CA GLU A 120 -8.22 -23.19 3.58
C GLU A 120 -6.93 -22.39 3.29
N TRP A 121 -5.75 -22.98 3.53
CA TRP A 121 -4.44 -22.32 3.43
C TRP A 121 -3.66 -22.60 2.15
N GLU A 122 -4.34 -22.99 1.08
CA GLU A 122 -3.68 -23.26 -0.21
C GLU A 122 -3.14 -21.99 -0.88
N TYR A 123 -3.49 -20.81 -0.35
CA TYR A 123 -3.02 -19.55 -0.91
C TYR A 123 -1.54 -19.26 -0.56
N PRO A 124 -0.68 -19.02 -1.56
CA PRO A 124 0.72 -18.66 -1.35
C PRO A 124 0.81 -17.24 -0.78
N PHE A 125 1.28 -17.08 0.47
CA PHE A 125 1.20 -15.83 1.25
C PHE A 125 1.78 -14.59 0.55
N ALA A 126 2.96 -14.68 -0.06
CA ALA A 126 3.57 -13.54 -0.74
C ALA A 126 2.89 -13.20 -2.09
N ALA A 127 2.69 -14.18 -2.97
CA ALA A 127 2.05 -13.99 -4.28
C ALA A 127 0.58 -13.52 -4.16
N GLY A 128 -0.22 -14.23 -3.38
CA GLY A 128 -0.55 -13.66 -2.09
C GLY A 128 -1.02 -12.21 -2.01
N GLY A 129 -0.22 -11.50 -1.24
CA GLY A 129 -0.32 -10.09 -1.07
C GLY A 129 -0.05 -9.24 -2.31
N VAL A 130 0.71 -9.74 -3.28
CA VAL A 130 0.87 -9.04 -4.56
C VAL A 130 -0.48 -8.90 -5.27
N ASN A 131 -1.26 -9.97 -5.33
CA ASN A 131 -2.58 -9.93 -5.96
C ASN A 131 -3.57 -9.03 -5.21
N ILE A 132 -3.59 -9.06 -3.87
CA ILE A 132 -4.45 -8.16 -3.07
C ILE A 132 -4.11 -6.70 -3.36
N SER A 133 -2.81 -6.36 -3.35
CA SER A 133 -2.34 -5.01 -3.68
C SER A 133 -2.84 -4.59 -5.07
N TYR A 134 -2.66 -5.45 -6.07
CA TYR A 134 -3.13 -5.21 -7.43
C TYR A 134 -4.66 -5.04 -7.51
N MET A 135 -5.43 -5.92 -6.88
CA MET A 135 -6.90 -5.84 -6.89
C MET A 135 -7.41 -4.55 -6.26
N LEU A 136 -6.80 -4.11 -5.16
CA LEU A 136 -7.17 -2.83 -4.53
C LEU A 136 -6.91 -1.64 -5.44
N VAL A 137 -5.80 -1.63 -6.18
CA VAL A 137 -5.53 -0.60 -7.20
C VAL A 137 -6.62 -0.57 -8.27
N GLN A 138 -7.06 -1.75 -8.74
CA GLN A 138 -8.10 -1.85 -9.76
C GLN A 138 -9.48 -1.43 -9.21
N MET A 139 -9.86 -1.88 -8.01
CA MET A 139 -11.16 -1.56 -7.40
C MET A 139 -11.32 -0.08 -7.06
N LEU A 140 -10.22 0.55 -6.63
CA LEU A 140 -10.16 1.98 -6.34
C LEU A 140 -9.99 2.83 -7.61
N ASP A 141 -9.79 2.19 -8.77
CA ASP A 141 -9.65 2.86 -10.06
C ASP A 141 -8.54 3.93 -10.06
N LEU A 142 -7.43 3.65 -9.35
CA LEU A 142 -6.36 4.62 -9.12
C LEU A 142 -5.57 4.93 -10.39
N GLN A 143 -5.52 4.00 -11.34
CA GLN A 143 -4.75 4.15 -12.58
C GLN A 143 -5.55 4.79 -13.73
N SER A 144 -6.88 4.97 -13.62
CA SER A 144 -7.66 5.62 -14.68
C SER A 144 -7.49 7.14 -14.70
N GLY A 145 -6.89 7.72 -13.66
CA GLY A 145 -6.76 9.16 -13.46
C GLY A 145 -8.10 9.88 -13.21
N LYS A 146 -9.21 9.15 -13.15
CA LYS A 146 -10.56 9.70 -12.95
C LYS A 146 -11.24 9.19 -11.67
N MET A 147 -10.77 8.06 -11.12
CA MET A 147 -11.32 7.41 -9.91
C MET A 147 -12.85 7.41 -9.91
N SER A 148 -13.40 6.79 -10.95
CA SER A 148 -14.82 6.85 -11.27
C SER A 148 -15.69 5.96 -10.38
N THR A 149 -15.06 5.12 -9.54
CA THR A 149 -15.76 4.19 -8.64
C THR A 149 -16.13 4.89 -7.33
N LYS A 150 -17.29 4.52 -6.75
CA LYS A 150 -17.69 5.00 -5.42
C LYS A 150 -16.62 4.73 -4.36
N ALA A 151 -15.94 3.58 -4.46
CA ALA A 151 -14.85 3.20 -3.56
C ALA A 151 -13.63 4.13 -3.73
N GLY A 152 -13.24 4.45 -4.97
CA GLY A 152 -12.15 5.38 -5.25
C GLY A 152 -12.40 6.78 -4.68
N VAL A 153 -13.61 7.32 -4.87
CA VAL A 153 -13.99 8.65 -4.33
C VAL A 153 -13.86 8.68 -2.80
N HIS A 154 -14.38 7.67 -2.09
CA HIS A 154 -14.26 7.62 -0.62
C HIS A 154 -12.82 7.38 -0.15
N PHE A 155 -12.03 6.60 -0.89
CA PHE A 155 -10.62 6.41 -0.57
C PHE A 155 -9.83 7.72 -0.68
N VAL A 156 -10.13 8.58 -1.65
CA VAL A 156 -9.48 9.90 -1.76
C VAL A 156 -9.81 10.80 -0.57
N GLN A 157 -11.02 10.70 -0.02
CA GLN A 157 -11.37 11.39 1.21
C GLN A 157 -10.52 10.88 2.37
N LEU A 158 -10.31 9.56 2.46
CA LEU A 158 -9.46 8.97 3.50
C LEU A 158 -7.98 9.40 3.39
N LEU A 159 -7.47 9.60 2.17
CA LEU A 159 -6.11 10.11 1.94
C LEU A 159 -5.89 11.53 2.47
N GLU A 160 -6.95 12.29 2.73
CA GLU A 160 -6.85 13.62 3.35
C GLU A 160 -6.33 13.52 4.79
N ASP A 161 -6.77 12.48 5.52
CA ASP A 161 -6.46 12.29 6.93
C ASP A 161 -5.22 11.40 7.14
N ASP A 162 -4.96 10.43 6.25
CA ASP A 162 -3.93 9.41 6.43
C ASP A 162 -3.11 9.17 5.14
N GLU A 163 -1.84 9.57 5.14
CA GLU A 163 -0.90 9.31 4.04
C GLU A 163 -0.63 7.80 3.87
N ALA A 164 -0.74 7.03 4.96
CA ALA A 164 -0.58 5.58 4.93
C ALA A 164 -1.90 4.85 4.61
N ALA A 165 -2.98 5.56 4.25
CA ALA A 165 -4.31 4.96 4.06
C ALA A 165 -4.29 3.78 3.10
N PHE A 166 -3.55 3.88 1.97
CA PHE A 166 -3.45 2.77 1.01
C PHE A 166 -2.84 1.53 1.65
N TYR A 167 -1.71 1.69 2.35
CA TYR A 167 -1.01 0.60 3.02
C TYR A 167 -1.88 -0.04 4.11
N ASN A 168 -2.57 0.78 4.88
CA ASN A 168 -3.51 0.34 5.91
C ASN A 168 -4.69 -0.42 5.27
N PHE A 169 -5.20 0.03 4.13
CA PHE A 169 -6.23 -0.68 3.37
C PHE A 169 -5.77 -2.06 2.91
N CYS A 170 -4.55 -2.15 2.37
CA CYS A 170 -3.95 -3.44 2.03
C CYS A 170 -3.85 -4.34 3.28
N CYS A 171 -3.32 -3.81 4.40
CA CYS A 171 -3.22 -4.52 5.69
C CYS A 171 -4.54 -5.09 6.20
N VAL A 172 -5.63 -4.32 6.08
CA VAL A 172 -6.96 -4.79 6.49
C VAL A 172 -7.48 -5.86 5.53
N ALA A 173 -7.25 -5.74 4.22
CA ALA A 173 -7.65 -6.75 3.24
C ALA A 173 -6.93 -8.11 3.40
N TRP A 174 -5.81 -8.16 4.14
CA TRP A 174 -5.10 -9.40 4.50
C TRP A 174 -5.64 -10.09 5.76
N LYS A 175 -6.35 -9.37 6.65
CA LYS A 175 -6.89 -9.91 7.91
C LYS A 175 -8.22 -10.61 7.69
#